data_AF-A0A172ZMT1-F1
#
_entry.id   AF-A0A172ZMT1-F1
#
_cell.length_a   1.000
_cell.length_b   1.000
_cell.length_c   1.000
_cell.angle_alpha   90.00
_cell.angle_beta   90.00
_cell.angle_gamma   90.00
#
_symmetry.space_group_name_H-M   'P 1'
#
loop_
_entity.id
_entity.type
_entity.pdbx_description
1 polymer ?
#
loop_
_entity_poly.entity_id
_entity_poly.type
_entity_poly.pdbx_seq_one_letter_code
_entity_poly.pdbx_strand_id
1 'polypeptide(L)'
;MLEGYGLKGVFQGPVWEHYTPQDIQRDTYAHQGAIYGISSNSPRQTFFRPGNRSRDVQGLWYVGGTTHPGGGTPIVTLSGQLVGRHIADLL
;
A
#
# COMPACT_ATOMS: atom_id res chain seq x y z
N MET A 1 19.49 -16.26 8.50
CA MET A 1 20.22 -15.95 7.23
C MET A 1 20.10 -17.16 6.32
N LEU A 2 19.96 -16.98 5.00
CA LEU A 2 19.70 -18.08 4.04
C LEU A 2 20.80 -19.16 4.01
N GLU A 3 22.02 -18.79 4.38
CA GLU A 3 23.16 -19.72 4.51
C GLU A 3 22.94 -20.80 5.57
N GLY A 4 22.20 -20.49 6.63
CA GLY A 4 21.79 -21.46 7.66
C GLY A 4 20.83 -22.54 7.16
N TYR A 5 20.29 -22.37 5.94
CA TYR A 5 19.46 -23.35 5.24
C TYR A 5 20.20 -24.05 4.09
N GLY A 6 21.54 -23.95 4.04
CA GLY A 6 22.37 -24.66 3.06
C GLY A 6 22.58 -23.94 1.72
N LEU A 7 21.99 -22.75 1.54
CA LEU A 7 22.22 -21.91 0.36
C LEU A 7 23.58 -21.21 0.47
N LYS A 8 24.57 -21.71 -0.27
CA LYS A 8 25.92 -21.15 -0.32
C LYS A 8 26.03 -20.10 -1.42
N GLY A 9 26.87 -19.09 -1.21
CA GLY A 9 27.23 -18.11 -2.25
C GLY A 9 26.18 -17.07 -2.60
N VAL A 10 25.14 -16.91 -1.77
CA VAL A 10 24.01 -15.99 -1.99
C VAL A 10 24.47 -14.53 -2.20
N PHE A 11 25.62 -14.14 -1.64
CA PHE A 11 26.17 -12.79 -1.73
C PHE A 11 27.45 -12.69 -2.59
N GLN A 12 27.77 -13.72 -3.38
CA GLN A 12 29.01 -13.75 -4.18
C GLN A 12 28.84 -13.21 -5.61
N GLY A 13 27.60 -12.98 -6.06
CA GLY A 13 27.31 -12.42 -7.38
C GLY A 13 27.33 -10.88 -7.41
N PRO A 14 27.43 -10.26 -8.60
CA PRO A 14 27.31 -8.82 -8.72
C PRO A 14 25.88 -8.37 -8.36
N VAL A 15 25.78 -7.26 -7.63
CA VAL A 15 24.50 -6.59 -7.39
C VAL A 15 24.25 -5.60 -8.53
N TRP A 16 23.15 -5.79 -9.26
CA TRP A 16 22.78 -4.93 -10.39
C TRP A 16 22.10 -3.63 -9.96
N GLU A 17 21.28 -3.70 -8.91
CA GLU A 17 20.45 -2.59 -8.46
C GLU A 17 20.26 -2.63 -6.95
N HIS A 18 20.19 -1.44 -6.33
CA HIS A 18 19.71 -1.26 -4.96
C HIS A 18 18.42 -0.47 -5.04
N TYR A 19 17.34 -1.02 -4.47
CA TYR A 19 16.04 -0.38 -4.43
C TYR A 19 15.60 -0.21 -2.98
N THR A 20 15.45 1.04 -2.55
CA THR A 20 15.29 1.44 -1.15
C THR A 20 13.90 2.03 -0.91
N PRO A 21 13.49 2.22 0.37
CA PRO A 21 12.26 2.94 0.67
C PRO A 21 12.19 4.35 0.06
N GLN A 22 13.34 5.02 -0.08
CA GLN A 22 13.42 6.34 -0.72
C GLN A 22 13.09 6.25 -2.22
N ASP A 23 13.50 5.16 -2.88
CA ASP A 23 13.15 4.90 -4.27
C ASP A 23 11.65 4.66 -4.43
N ILE A 24 11.07 3.83 -3.56
CA ILE A 24 9.61 3.61 -3.53
C ILE A 24 8.86 4.93 -3.34
N GLN A 25 9.29 5.76 -2.38
CA GLN A 25 8.67 7.05 -2.13
C GLN A 25 8.76 7.98 -3.35
N ARG A 26 9.93 8.04 -4.00
CA ARG A 26 10.13 8.87 -5.18
C ARG A 26 9.26 8.39 -6.35
N ASP A 27 9.21 7.09 -6.58
CA ASP A 27 8.61 6.51 -7.79
C ASP A 27 7.07 6.41 -7.67
N THR A 28 6.55 6.28 -6.46
CA THR A 28 5.10 6.03 -6.22
C THR A 28 4.41 7.08 -5.36
N TYR A 29 5.16 8.05 -4.83
CA TYR A 29 4.68 9.00 -3.80
C TYR A 29 4.21 8.33 -2.50
N ALA A 30 4.55 7.06 -2.28
CA ALA A 30 4.25 6.38 -1.03
C ALA A 30 5.06 7.01 0.12
N HIS A 31 4.37 7.61 1.08
CA HIS A 31 5.00 8.24 2.24
C HIS A 31 5.93 7.24 2.95
N GLN A 32 7.18 7.66 3.19
CA GLN A 32 8.25 6.85 3.81
C GLN A 32 8.58 5.54 3.08
N GLY A 33 8.18 5.39 1.82
CA GLY A 33 8.34 4.15 1.06
C GLY A 33 7.44 3.01 1.54
N ALA A 34 6.34 3.32 2.24
CA ALA A 34 5.46 2.31 2.82
C ALA A 34 4.68 1.53 1.73
N ILE A 35 4.95 0.23 1.62
CA ILE A 35 4.32 -0.65 0.62
C ILE A 35 2.87 -1.05 0.95
N TYR A 36 2.43 -0.86 2.20
CA TYR A 36 1.07 -1.17 2.67
C TYR A 36 0.35 0.01 3.35
N GLY A 37 0.87 1.23 3.17
CA GLY A 37 0.40 2.41 3.89
C GLY A 37 0.61 2.32 5.40
N ILE A 38 -0.34 2.82 6.20
CA ILE A 38 -0.27 2.79 7.67
C ILE A 38 -0.08 1.33 8.13
N SER A 39 0.81 1.07 9.10
CA SER A 39 1.04 -0.29 9.61
C SER A 39 -0.22 -0.90 10.23
N SER A 40 -0.36 -2.22 10.15
CA SER A 40 -1.43 -2.98 10.83
C SER A 40 -0.93 -3.64 12.13
N ASN A 41 0.09 -3.05 12.76
CA ASN A 41 0.75 -3.62 13.93
C ASN A 41 -0.14 -3.62 15.18
N SER A 42 -1.30 -2.94 15.12
CA SER A 42 -2.38 -3.10 16.08
C SER A 42 -3.73 -2.99 15.37
N PRO A 43 -4.79 -3.66 15.88
CA PRO A 43 -6.13 -3.56 15.30
C PRO A 43 -6.61 -2.11 15.18
N ARG A 44 -6.26 -1.25 16.14
CA ARG A 44 -6.61 0.18 16.14
C ARG A 44 -6.06 0.90 14.90
N GLN A 45 -4.81 0.63 14.50
CA GLN A 45 -4.19 1.28 13.35
C GLN A 45 -4.87 0.93 12.02
N THR A 46 -5.40 -0.29 11.90
CA THR A 46 -6.21 -0.70 10.74
C THR A 46 -7.50 0.10 10.62
N PHE A 47 -8.14 0.47 11.73
CA PHE A 47 -9.37 1.27 11.75
C PHE A 47 -9.15 2.77 11.57
N PHE A 48 -7.92 3.28 11.71
CA PHE A 48 -7.60 4.69 11.48
C PHE A 48 -7.29 5.03 10.01
N ARG A 49 -7.42 4.06 9.10
CA ARG A 49 -7.27 4.34 7.67
C ARG A 49 -8.32 5.34 7.21
N PRO A 50 -7.95 6.35 6.39
CA PRO A 50 -8.93 7.21 5.75
C PRO A 50 -10.00 6.39 5.04
N GLY A 51 -11.27 6.71 5.28
CA GLY A 51 -12.38 6.13 4.53
C GLY A 51 -12.33 6.55 3.07
N ASN A 52 -13.06 5.86 2.19
CA ASN A 52 -13.02 6.14 0.75
C ASN A 52 -13.68 7.47 0.34
N ARG A 53 -14.43 8.12 1.23
CA ARG A 53 -15.08 9.41 0.99
C ARG A 53 -14.49 10.48 1.89
N SER A 54 -14.17 11.64 1.32
CA SER A 54 -13.79 12.82 2.10
C SER A 54 -14.96 13.29 2.97
N ARG A 55 -14.67 13.64 4.22
CA ARG A 55 -15.64 14.27 5.13
C ARG A 55 -15.73 15.78 4.91
N ASP A 56 -14.68 16.38 4.38
CA ASP A 56 -14.50 17.83 4.31
C ASP A 56 -14.78 18.39 2.91
N VAL A 57 -14.61 17.56 1.86
CA VAL A 57 -14.77 17.98 0.46
C VAL A 57 -15.83 17.14 -0.23
N GLN A 58 -16.95 17.76 -0.60
CA GLN A 58 -18.02 17.09 -1.33
C GLN A 58 -17.53 16.62 -2.71
N GLY A 59 -17.83 15.37 -3.05
CA GLY A 59 -17.45 14.77 -4.34
C GLY A 59 -16.01 14.23 -4.39
N LEU A 60 -15.22 14.39 -3.33
CA LEU A 60 -13.87 13.84 -3.25
C LEU A 60 -13.85 12.42 -2.68
N TRP A 61 -13.22 11.50 -3.42
CA TRP A 61 -13.07 10.09 -3.08
C TRP A 61 -11.59 9.71 -3.03
N TYR A 62 -11.26 8.75 -2.18
CA TYR A 62 -9.93 8.19 -2.02
C TYR A 62 -9.95 6.69 -2.31
N VAL A 63 -8.97 6.22 -3.08
CA VAL A 63 -8.76 4.81 -3.41
C VAL A 63 -7.28 4.47 -3.23
N GLY A 64 -6.98 3.19 -3.03
CA GLY A 64 -5.60 2.69 -2.98
C GLY A 64 -5.18 2.18 -1.62
N GLY A 65 -3.90 1.80 -1.52
CA GLY A 65 -3.37 0.99 -0.41
C GLY A 65 -3.27 1.70 0.94
N THR A 66 -3.39 3.03 0.95
CA THR A 66 -3.36 3.85 2.16
C THR A 66 -4.76 4.14 2.71
N THR A 67 -5.81 3.82 1.96
CA THR A 67 -7.21 4.07 2.28
C THR A 67 -7.91 2.77 2.66
N HIS A 68 -9.14 2.84 3.14
CA HIS A 68 -9.97 1.65 3.31
C HIS A 68 -10.08 0.85 1.99
N PRO A 69 -9.97 -0.50 2.01
CA PRO A 69 -9.78 -1.38 3.17
C PRO A 69 -8.31 -1.54 3.62
N GLY A 70 -7.33 -1.18 2.78
CA GLY A 70 -5.90 -1.26 3.10
C GLY A 70 -5.02 -1.58 1.89
N GLY A 71 -3.76 -1.95 2.15
CA GLY A 71 -2.77 -2.27 1.13
C GLY A 71 -2.79 -3.70 0.61
N GLY A 72 -2.04 -3.94 -0.47
CA GLY A 72 -1.93 -5.23 -1.16
C GLY A 72 -2.84 -5.32 -2.38
N THR A 73 -2.38 -6.01 -3.43
CA THR A 73 -3.04 -6.03 -4.75
C THR A 73 -4.54 -6.36 -4.69
N PRO A 74 -5.00 -7.39 -3.95
CA PRO A 74 -6.44 -7.66 -3.86
C PRO A 74 -7.22 -6.52 -3.18
N ILE A 75 -6.67 -5.97 -2.09
CA ILE A 75 -7.36 -4.97 -1.26
C ILE A 75 -7.41 -3.60 -1.95
N VAL A 76 -6.34 -3.21 -2.64
CA VAL A 76 -6.30 -2.01 -3.49
C VAL A 76 -7.35 -2.08 -4.59
N THR A 77 -7.50 -3.25 -5.21
CA THR A 77 -8.53 -3.47 -6.24
C THR A 77 -9.94 -3.33 -5.66
N LEU A 78 -10.19 -3.93 -4.49
CA LEU A 78 -11.45 -3.78 -3.77
C LEU A 78 -11.76 -2.32 -3.41
N SER A 79 -10.77 -1.55 -2.95
CA SER A 79 -10.90 -0.11 -2.67
C SER A 79 -11.45 0.65 -3.88
N GLY A 80 -10.87 0.42 -5.06
CA GLY A 80 -11.35 1.01 -6.32
C GLY A 80 -12.77 0.57 -6.70
N GLN A 81 -13.07 -0.72 -6.56
CA GLN A 81 -14.41 -1.27 -6.86
C GLN A 81 -15.50 -0.68 -5.95
N LEU A 82 -15.22 -0.49 -4.67
CA LEU A 82 -16.17 0.10 -3.72
C LEU A 82 -16.53 1.54 -4.12
N VAL A 83 -15.53 2.35 -4.43
CA VAL A 83 -15.75 3.73 -4.90
C VAL A 83 -16.47 3.74 -6.24
N GLY A 84 -16.03 2.91 -7.20
CA GLY A 84 -16.66 2.83 -8.52
C GLY A 84 -18.15 2.46 -8.43
N ARG A 85 -18.50 1.47 -7.60
CA ARG A 85 -19.90 1.12 -7.35
C ARG A 85 -20.67 2.28 -6.72
N HIS A 86 -20.12 2.91 -5.69
CA HIS A 86 -20.82 4.00 -5.02
C HIS A 86 -21.07 5.20 -5.95
N ILE A 87 -20.13 5.52 -6.84
CA ILE A 87 -20.32 6.58 -7.83
C ILE A 87 -21.38 6.17 -8.86
N ALA A 88 -21.37 4.91 -9.32
CA ALA A 88 -22.37 4.42 -10.27
C ALA A 88 -23.79 4.42 -9.69
N ASP A 89 -23.95 4.08 -8.41
CA ASP A 89 -25.26 4.09 -7.72
C ASP A 89 -25.83 5.51 -7.51
N LEU A 90 -25.01 6.56 -7.68
CA LEU A 90 -25.44 7.96 -7.59
C LEU A 90 -25.91 8.53 -8.94
N LEU A 91 -25.73 7.80 -10.05
CA LEU A 91 -26.19 8.16 -11.40
C LEU A 91 -27.58 7.59 -11.68
#